data_AF-A0A1F5P3Y3-F1
#
_entry.id   AF-A0A1F5P3Y3-F1
#
_cell.length_a   1.000
_cell.length_b   1.000
_cell.length_c   1.000
_cell.angle_alpha   90.00
_cell.angle_beta   90.00
_cell.angle_gamma   90.00
#
_symmetry.space_group_name_H-M   'P 1'
#
loop_
_entity.id
_entity.type
_entity.pdbx_description
1 polymer ?
#
loop_
_entity_poly.entity_id
_entity_poly.type
_entity_poly.pdbx_seq_one_letter_code
_entity_poly.pdbx_strand_id
1 'polypeptide(L)'
;MSKTADCKISQIGYGHFGSFMAPHLSSRLVYDHNPRKKTKGLPPGARWASLDEVAECDVVVLAIPALPVRGFIKILKRIAPKLRPGTLVVDVC
;
A
#
# COMPACT_ATOMS: atom_id res chain seq x y z
N MET A 1 7.58 7.27 -24.81
CA MET A 1 6.89 7.03 -23.52
C MET A 1 6.66 5.54 -23.41
N SER A 2 7.44 4.85 -22.58
CA SER A 2 7.29 3.40 -22.41
C SER A 2 5.90 3.11 -21.83
N LYS A 3 5.13 2.25 -22.51
CA LYS A 3 3.91 1.65 -21.95
C LYS A 3 4.36 0.88 -20.71
N THR A 4 4.18 1.46 -19.53
CA THR A 4 4.01 0.62 -18.34
C THR A 4 2.82 -0.28 -18.69
N ALA A 5 3.03 -1.59 -18.75
CA ALA A 5 1.92 -2.53 -18.66
C ALA A 5 1.01 -2.11 -17.48
N ASP A 6 -0.27 -2.44 -17.52
CA ASP A 6 -1.32 -2.00 -16.58
C ASP A 6 -1.01 -2.42 -15.12
N CYS A 7 -0.01 -1.77 -14.51
CA CYS A 7 0.68 -2.15 -13.30
C CYS A 7 -0.11 -1.61 -12.12
N LYS A 8 -0.69 -2.52 -11.35
CA LYS A 8 -1.50 -2.17 -10.19
C LYS A 8 -0.57 -1.91 -9.02
N ILE A 9 -0.59 -0.68 -8.53
CA ILE A 9 0.21 -0.24 -7.39
C ILE A 9 -0.73 -0.09 -6.19
N SER A 10 -0.35 -0.69 -5.06
CA SER A 10 -1.01 -0.49 -3.78
C SER A 10 -0.08 0.12 -2.75
N GLN A 11 -0.66 0.70 -1.70
CA GLN A 11 0.07 1.16 -0.53
C GLN A 11 -0.60 0.68 0.76
N ILE A 12 0.25 0.31 1.73
CA ILE A 12 -0.10 -0.01 3.10
C ILE A 12 0.40 1.12 3.98
N GLY A 13 -0.49 1.83 4.65
CA GLY A 13 -0.23 3.00 5.48
C GLY A 13 -0.66 4.31 4.80
N TYR A 14 -1.41 5.12 5.54
CA TYR A 14 -1.85 6.47 5.18
C TYR A 14 -1.50 7.47 6.31
N GLY A 15 -0.27 7.34 6.79
CA GLY A 15 0.40 8.31 7.66
C GLY A 15 0.82 9.57 6.90
N HIS A 16 1.76 10.35 7.46
CA HIS A 16 2.28 11.55 6.78
C HIS A 16 2.88 11.20 5.41
N PHE A 17 3.84 10.28 5.38
CA PHE A 17 4.47 9.85 4.14
C PHE A 17 3.47 9.23 3.15
N GLY A 18 2.65 8.29 3.60
CA GLY A 18 1.63 7.66 2.74
C GLY A 18 0.69 8.68 2.10
N SER A 19 0.21 9.67 2.86
CA SER A 19 -0.64 10.74 2.30
C SER A 19 0.11 11.72 1.39
N PHE A 20 1.39 11.96 1.63
CA PHE A 20 2.26 12.77 0.77
C PHE A 20 2.55 12.06 -0.56
N MET A 21 2.83 10.76 -0.54
CA MET A 21 3.09 9.95 -1.73
C MET A 21 1.81 9.72 -2.54
N ALA A 22 0.66 9.64 -1.87
CA ALA A 22 -0.65 9.30 -2.43
C ALA A 22 -1.14 10.11 -3.64
N PRO A 23 -0.62 11.29 -4.01
CA PRO A 23 -0.94 11.95 -5.30
C PRO A 23 0.03 11.64 -6.45
N HIS A 24 1.19 10.99 -6.20
CA HIS A 24 2.25 10.77 -7.21
C HIS A 24 2.31 9.42 -7.97
N LEU A 25 1.68 8.34 -7.48
CA LEU A 25 1.49 7.03 -8.15
C LEU A 25 0.22 6.93 -9.05
N SER A 26 0.28 6.28 -10.21
CA SER A 26 -0.90 6.07 -11.05
C SER A 26 -1.74 4.88 -10.56
N SER A 27 -3.05 5.07 -10.29
CA SER A 27 -4.05 4.05 -9.86
C SER A 27 -3.74 3.31 -8.55
N ARG A 28 -4.56 3.48 -7.51
CA ARG A 28 -4.18 3.03 -6.16
C ARG A 28 -5.27 2.38 -5.34
N LEU A 29 -4.88 1.25 -4.74
CA LEU A 29 -5.53 0.68 -3.59
C LEU A 29 -4.77 1.09 -2.32
N VAL A 30 -5.49 1.63 -1.34
CA VAL A 30 -4.92 2.11 -0.08
C VAL A 30 -5.49 1.30 1.07
N TYR A 31 -4.61 0.73 1.89
CA TYR A 31 -4.98 0.09 3.15
C TYR A 31 -4.31 0.83 4.32
N ASP A 32 -5.05 1.08 5.39
CA ASP A 32 -4.48 1.48 6.68
C ASP A 32 -5.23 0.70 7.78
N HIS A 33 -4.48 0.22 8.79
CA HIS A 33 -5.07 -0.54 9.88
C HIS A 33 -5.92 0.35 10.81
N ASN A 34 -5.67 1.66 10.83
CA ASN A 34 -6.37 2.61 11.67
C ASN A 34 -7.63 3.12 10.95
N PRO A 35 -8.84 2.76 11.41
CA PRO A 35 -10.08 3.15 10.74
C PRO A 35 -10.28 4.67 10.70
N ARG A 36 -9.69 5.43 11.64
CA ARG A 36 -9.74 6.90 11.64
C ARG A 36 -9.02 7.51 10.45
N LYS A 37 -8.17 6.76 9.74
CA LYS A 37 -7.53 7.24 8.51
C LYS A 37 -8.51 7.27 7.34
N LYS A 38 -9.54 6.42 7.36
CA LYS A 38 -10.55 6.33 6.29
C LYS A 38 -11.47 7.55 6.21
N THR A 39 -11.50 8.39 7.25
CA THR A 39 -12.20 9.68 7.21
C THR A 39 -11.44 10.74 6.43
N LYS A 40 -10.14 10.52 6.14
CA LYS A 40 -9.38 11.39 5.25
C LYS A 40 -9.75 11.10 3.79
N GLY A 41 -9.84 12.17 3.00
CA GLY A 41 -9.96 12.06 1.56
C GLY A 41 -8.74 11.35 0.95
N LEU A 42 -9.01 10.58 -0.10
CA LEU A 42 -7.99 10.04 -1.00
C LEU A 42 -7.93 10.91 -2.25
N PRO A 43 -6.77 11.00 -2.91
CA PRO A 43 -6.65 11.70 -4.17
C PRO A 43 -7.44 10.99 -5.29
N PRO A 44 -7.77 11.70 -6.38
CA PRO A 44 -8.50 11.12 -7.51
C PRO A 44 -7.87 9.82 -8.01
N GLY A 45 -8.71 8.81 -8.26
CA GLY A 45 -8.26 7.49 -8.73
C GLY A 45 -7.67 6.57 -7.64
N ALA A 46 -7.63 7.02 -6.38
CA ALA A 46 -7.32 6.16 -5.24
C ALA A 46 -8.60 5.78 -4.48
N ARG A 47 -8.66 4.55 -3.98
CA ARG A 47 -9.72 4.10 -3.08
C ARG A 47 -9.18 3.32 -1.89
N TRP A 48 -9.95 3.34 -0.81
CA TRP A 48 -9.71 2.44 0.31
C TRP A 48 -9.99 0.99 -0.12
N ALA A 49 -9.15 0.07 0.34
CA ALA A 49 -9.25 -1.34 0.03
C ALA A 49 -8.97 -2.19 1.28
N SER A 50 -9.28 -3.47 1.20
CA SER A 50 -8.88 -4.48 2.17
C SER A 50 -7.38 -4.79 2.09
N LEU A 51 -6.84 -5.44 3.12
CA LEU A 51 -5.44 -5.89 3.09
C LEU A 51 -5.20 -6.94 1.99
N ASP A 52 -6.24 -7.64 1.59
CA ASP A 52 -6.16 -8.76 0.65
C ASP A 52 -6.10 -8.20 -0.77
N GLU A 53 -6.98 -7.26 -1.10
CA GLU A 53 -6.94 -6.54 -2.37
C GLU A 53 -5.62 -5.80 -2.60
N VAL A 54 -5.01 -5.19 -1.56
CA VAL A 54 -3.70 -4.52 -1.74
C VAL A 54 -2.57 -5.51 -1.94
N ALA A 55 -2.63 -6.70 -1.34
CA ALA A 55 -1.58 -7.71 -1.46
C ALA A 55 -1.58 -8.42 -2.84
N GLU A 56 -2.70 -8.37 -3.55
CA GLU A 56 -2.84 -8.92 -4.91
C GLU A 56 -2.30 -7.98 -6.01
N CYS A 57 -1.83 -6.79 -5.67
CA CYS A 57 -1.22 -5.85 -6.61
C CYS A 57 0.17 -6.30 -7.10
N ASP A 58 0.60 -5.73 -8.22
CA ASP A 58 1.92 -6.00 -8.81
C ASP A 58 3.03 -5.33 -7.99
N VAL A 59 2.73 -4.17 -7.41
CA VAL A 59 3.62 -3.43 -6.51
C VAL A 59 2.89 -3.11 -5.20
N VAL A 60 3.48 -3.45 -4.07
CA VAL A 60 2.96 -3.17 -2.72
C VAL A 60 3.96 -2.28 -1.98
N VAL A 61 3.59 -1.01 -1.76
CA VAL A 61 4.43 -0.05 -1.03
C VAL A 61 4.08 -0.04 0.46
N LEU A 62 5.06 -0.27 1.33
CA LEU A 62 4.91 -0.28 2.78
C LEU A 62 5.20 1.11 3.37
N ALA A 63 4.21 2.00 3.34
CA ALA A 63 4.26 3.33 3.96
C ALA A 63 3.85 3.30 5.44
N ILE A 64 4.36 2.33 6.20
CA ILE A 64 4.13 2.16 7.64
C ILE A 64 5.45 2.28 8.40
N PRO A 65 5.44 2.74 9.66
CA PRO A 65 6.64 2.75 10.48
C PRO A 65 7.22 1.34 10.67
N ALA A 66 8.53 1.19 10.47
CA ALA A 66 9.25 -0.04 10.87
C ALA A 66 9.28 -0.23 12.39
N LEU A 67 9.11 0.84 13.17
CA LEU A 67 9.09 0.80 14.65
C LEU A 67 7.69 1.08 15.23
N PRO A 68 7.27 0.32 16.26
CA PRO A 68 7.93 -0.87 16.78
C PRO A 68 7.85 -2.06 15.80
N VAL A 69 8.95 -2.81 15.68
CA VAL A 69 9.14 -3.93 14.72
C VAL A 69 7.98 -4.94 14.74
N ARG A 70 7.34 -5.14 15.90
CA ARG A 70 6.19 -6.05 16.04
C ARG A 70 5.03 -5.71 15.11
N GLY A 71 4.72 -4.42 14.92
CA GLY A 71 3.65 -3.97 14.02
C GLY A 71 3.97 -4.28 12.57
N PHE A 72 5.21 -3.98 12.17
CA PHE A 72 5.72 -4.22 10.83
C PHE A 72 5.72 -5.72 10.48
N ILE A 73 6.31 -6.58 11.33
CA ILE A 73 6.31 -8.04 11.16
C ILE A 73 4.88 -8.59 11.05
N LYS A 74 3.93 -8.06 11.83
CA LYS A 74 2.53 -8.50 11.78
C LYS A 74 1.90 -8.23 10.41
N ILE A 75 2.22 -7.10 9.78
CA ILE A 75 1.75 -6.81 8.42
C ILE A 75 2.42 -7.76 7.42
N LEU A 76 3.75 -7.91 7.48
CA LEU A 76 4.48 -8.82 6.58
C LEU A 76 3.93 -10.24 6.62
N LYS A 77 3.72 -10.80 7.82
CA LYS A 77 3.14 -12.15 7.98
C LYS A 77 1.73 -12.29 7.40
N ARG A 78 0.95 -11.20 7.39
CA ARG A 78 -0.43 -11.20 6.85
C ARG A 78 -0.48 -11.07 5.34
N ILE A 79 0.48 -10.36 4.73
CA ILE A 79 0.53 -10.17 3.27
C ILE A 79 1.30 -11.28 2.57
N ALA A 80 2.36 -11.82 3.19
CA ALA A 80 3.22 -12.85 2.61
C ALA A 80 2.48 -14.02 1.94
N PRO A 81 1.46 -14.66 2.56
CA PRO A 81 0.74 -15.77 1.92
C PRO A 81 -0.20 -15.35 0.78
N LYS A 82 -0.38 -14.04 0.54
CA LYS A 82 -1.28 -13.47 -0.47
C LYS A 82 -0.53 -12.85 -1.66
N LEU A 83 0.79 -12.67 -1.53
CA LEU A 83 1.61 -12.14 -2.61
C LEU A 83 1.70 -13.19 -3.72
N ARG A 84 1.65 -12.73 -4.97
CA ARG A 84 1.84 -13.58 -6.14
C ARG A 84 3.33 -13.62 -6.50
N PRO A 85 3.83 -14.69 -7.14
CA PRO A 85 5.15 -14.67 -7.74
C PRO A 85 5.31 -13.45 -8.67
N GLY A 86 6.39 -12.69 -8.49
CA GLY A 86 6.66 -11.47 -9.25
C GLY A 86 6.12 -10.18 -8.63
N THR A 87 5.38 -10.22 -7.52
CA THR A 87 5.00 -9.00 -6.78
C THR A 87 6.25 -8.31 -6.22
N LEU A 88 6.39 -7.02 -6.50
CA LEU A 88 7.42 -6.16 -5.91
C LEU A 88 6.92 -5.56 -4.60
N VAL A 89 7.57 -5.87 -3.49
CA VAL A 89 7.31 -5.22 -2.20
C VAL A 89 8.36 -4.14 -1.98
N VAL A 90 7.92 -2.90 -1.79
CA VAL A 90 8.80 -1.75 -1.58
C VAL A 90 8.65 -1.27 -0.15
N ASP A 91 9.73 -1.37 0.63
CA ASP A 91 9.82 -0.72 1.94
C ASP A 91 10.40 0.69 1.78
N VAL A 92 9.79 1.67 2.44
CA VAL A 92 10.16 3.10 2.34
C VAL A 92 10.53 3.70 3.69
N CYS A 93 10.60 2.89 4.77
CA CYS A 93 10.85 3.36 6.14
C CYS A 93 11.80 2.44 6.92
#